data_AF-M5RI12-F1
#
_entry.id   AF-M5RI12-F1
#
_cell.length_a   1.000
_cell.length_b   1.000
_cell.length_c   1.000
_cell.angle_alpha   90.00
_cell.angle_beta   90.00
_cell.angle_gamma   90.00
#
_symmetry.space_group_name_H-M   'P 1'
#
loop_
_entity.id
_entity.type
_entity.pdbx_description
1 polymer ?
#
loop_
_entity_poly.entity_id
_entity_poly.type
_entity_poly.pdbx_seq_one_letter_code
_entity_poly.pdbx_strand_id
1 'polypeptide(L)'
;MLRRQFDLTKLLTVVLYLRMSDDKQNPLSPEQQEKMIRSRIKRSGLNVRIVKVYRDDGLTGRMTRNRKGFLQMLNDIRTGQIRIDAILVDTKERFGRMNELDEVQARLEHENKVLILTADKNFSDPTSSTGRVMTMFENYRATVDSEIKAHR
;
A
#
# COMPACT_ATOMS: atom_id res chain seq x y z
N MET A 1 2.71 27.15 0.97
CA MET A 1 2.72 25.95 0.09
C MET A 1 1.39 25.23 0.24
N LEU A 2 0.51 25.27 -0.77
CA LEU A 2 -0.75 24.53 -0.72
C LEU A 2 -0.44 23.03 -0.73
N ARG A 3 -0.73 22.33 0.38
CA ARG A 3 -0.81 20.87 0.39
C ARG A 3 -1.95 20.49 -0.54
N ARG A 4 -1.68 19.69 -1.57
CA ARG A 4 -2.71 19.07 -2.41
C ARG A 4 -3.56 18.20 -1.46
N GLN A 5 -4.77 18.65 -1.16
CA GLN A 5 -5.73 17.84 -0.41
C GLN A 5 -6.14 16.72 -1.36
N PHE A 6 -5.92 15.46 -0.96
CA PHE A 6 -6.25 14.32 -1.81
C PHE A 6 -7.77 14.23 -1.91
N ASP A 7 -8.28 14.57 -3.10
CA ASP A 7 -9.70 14.56 -3.36
C ASP A 7 -10.11 13.18 -3.87
N LEU A 8 -10.43 12.29 -2.93
CA LEU A 8 -10.89 10.93 -3.22
C LEU A 8 -12.28 10.89 -3.88
N THR A 9 -12.96 12.04 -4.05
CA THR A 9 -14.26 12.12 -4.73
C THR A 9 -14.11 12.20 -6.25
N LYS A 10 -12.90 12.50 -6.75
CA LYS A 10 -12.59 12.59 -8.18
C LYS A 10 -12.13 11.26 -8.75
N LEU A 11 -12.03 11.18 -10.09
CA LEU A 11 -11.41 10.04 -10.75
C LEU A 11 -9.92 9.97 -10.38
N LEU A 12 -9.55 8.94 -9.63
CA LEU A 12 -8.18 8.68 -9.21
C LEU A 12 -7.48 7.80 -10.26
N THR A 13 -6.32 8.22 -10.72
CA THR A 13 -5.45 7.36 -11.52
C THR A 13 -4.59 6.53 -10.58
N VAL A 14 -4.73 5.21 -10.60
CA VAL A 14 -4.12 4.34 -9.58
C VAL A 14 -3.33 3.19 -10.18
N VAL A 15 -2.43 2.63 -9.38
CA VAL A 15 -1.78 1.34 -9.66
C VAL A 15 -2.12 0.35 -8.56
N LEU A 16 -2.07 -0.94 -8.91
CA LEU A 16 -2.14 -2.03 -7.93
C LEU A 16 -0.73 -2.53 -7.65
N TYR A 17 -0.42 -2.77 -6.38
CA TYR A 17 0.76 -3.52 -6.00
C TYR A 17 0.38 -4.76 -5.20
N LEU A 18 0.76 -5.92 -5.73
CA LEU A 18 0.39 -7.24 -5.23
C LEU A 18 1.66 -7.98 -4.85
N ARG A 19 1.64 -8.71 -3.73
CA ARG A 19 2.84 -9.40 -3.26
C ARG A 19 2.48 -10.70 -2.58
N MET A 20 3.15 -11.79 -2.89
CA MET A 20 3.09 -13.02 -2.09
C MET A 20 3.84 -12.85 -0.76
N SER A 21 3.25 -13.35 0.32
CA SER A 21 3.85 -13.26 1.66
C SER A 21 4.48 -14.61 1.95
N ASP A 22 5.70 -14.58 2.45
CA ASP A 22 6.34 -15.77 3.02
C ASP A 22 5.67 -16.24 4.32
N ASP A 23 4.68 -15.49 4.83
CA ASP A 23 3.93 -15.83 6.04
C ASP A 23 2.85 -16.88 5.75
N LYS A 24 2.92 -18.00 6.49
CA LYS A 24 1.95 -19.10 6.45
C LYS A 24 0.53 -18.67 6.85
N GLN A 25 0.36 -17.51 7.50
CA GLN A 25 -0.94 -17.07 8.02
C GLN A 25 -1.83 -16.33 7.01
N ASN A 26 -1.29 -15.78 5.91
CA ASN A 26 -2.10 -15.10 4.89
C ASN A 26 -1.75 -15.59 3.46
N PRO A 27 -2.35 -16.70 3.01
CA PRO A 27 -1.99 -17.40 1.78
C PRO A 27 -2.57 -16.77 0.50
N LEU A 28 -3.14 -15.55 0.55
CA LEU A 28 -3.79 -14.97 -0.62
C LEU A 28 -2.81 -14.80 -1.77
N SER A 29 -3.09 -15.51 -2.87
CA SER A 29 -2.42 -15.33 -4.16
C SER A 29 -2.56 -13.89 -4.67
N PRO A 30 -1.64 -13.40 -5.52
CA PRO A 30 -1.76 -12.06 -6.12
C PRO A 30 -3.10 -11.89 -6.85
N GLU A 31 -3.60 -12.93 -7.51
CA GLU A 31 -4.89 -12.94 -8.20
C GLU A 31 -6.06 -12.75 -7.24
N GLN A 32 -6.03 -13.41 -6.07
CA GLN A 32 -7.04 -13.23 -5.03
C GLN A 32 -6.98 -11.83 -4.42
N GLN A 33 -5.76 -11.30 -4.19
CA GLN A 33 -5.56 -9.93 -3.72
C GLN A 33 -6.15 -8.93 -4.71
N GLU A 34 -5.86 -9.08 -6.00
CA GLU A 34 -6.40 -8.22 -7.05
C GLU A 34 -7.93 -8.26 -7.07
N LYS A 35 -8.53 -9.46 -7.05
CA LYS A 35 -9.99 -9.63 -7.03
C LYS A 35 -10.60 -8.94 -5.81
N MET A 36 -9.97 -9.07 -4.65
CA MET A 36 -10.44 -8.45 -3.43
C MET A 36 -10.34 -6.93 -3.47
N ILE A 37 -9.21 -6.37 -3.92
CA ILE A 37 -9.03 -4.92 -4.10
C ILE A 37 -10.10 -4.39 -5.06
N ARG A 38 -10.29 -5.01 -6.23
CA ARG A 38 -11.32 -4.63 -7.20
C ARG A 38 -12.73 -4.70 -6.63
N SER A 39 -13.03 -5.73 -5.85
CA SER A 39 -14.32 -5.85 -5.16
C SER A 39 -14.51 -4.75 -4.11
N ARG A 40 -13.44 -4.41 -3.38
CA ARG A 40 -13.46 -3.35 -2.36
C ARG A 40 -13.65 -1.97 -2.96
N ILE A 41 -13.03 -1.69 -4.12
CA ILE A 41 -13.19 -0.44 -4.89
C ILE A 41 -14.66 -0.25 -5.26
N LYS A 42 -15.31 -1.29 -5.80
CA LYS A 42 -16.74 -1.24 -6.14
C LYS A 42 -17.61 -0.92 -4.91
N ARG A 43 -17.26 -1.48 -3.74
CA ARG A 43 -17.99 -1.23 -2.49
C ARG A 43 -17.69 0.12 -1.84
N SER A 44 -16.52 0.71 -2.06
CA SER A 44 -16.15 1.99 -1.44
C SER A 44 -16.73 3.20 -2.17
N GLY A 45 -17.24 3.02 -3.40
CA GLY A 45 -17.72 4.13 -4.22
C GLY A 45 -16.60 4.99 -4.81
N LEU A 46 -15.34 4.55 -4.69
CA LEU A 46 -14.20 5.27 -5.28
C LEU A 46 -14.27 5.19 -6.80
N ASN A 47 -14.14 6.34 -7.46
CA ASN A 47 -13.99 6.41 -8.90
C ASN A 47 -12.50 6.27 -9.25
N VAL A 48 -12.10 5.11 -9.78
CA VAL A 48 -10.68 4.81 -10.03
C VAL A 48 -10.44 4.30 -11.45
N ARG A 49 -9.30 4.69 -12.01
CA ARG A 49 -8.74 4.14 -13.24
C ARG A 49 -7.42 3.45 -12.90
N ILE A 50 -7.42 2.11 -12.95
CA ILE A 50 -6.22 1.31 -12.76
C ILE A 50 -5.40 1.37 -14.06
N VAL A 51 -4.21 1.97 -14.01
CA VAL A 51 -3.34 2.12 -15.20
C VAL A 51 -2.27 1.05 -15.30
N LYS A 52 -1.90 0.41 -14.19
CA LYS A 52 -0.91 -0.66 -14.17
C LYS A 52 -1.04 -1.52 -12.92
N VAL A 53 -0.64 -2.78 -13.04
CA VAL A 53 -0.53 -3.74 -11.94
C VAL A 53 0.92 -4.16 -11.83
N TYR A 54 1.50 -4.00 -10.64
CA TYR A 54 2.82 -4.48 -10.28
C TYR A 54 2.67 -5.65 -9.34
N ARG A 55 3.46 -6.71 -9.53
CA ARG A 55 3.39 -7.89 -8.67
C ARG A 55 4.77 -8.45 -8.34
N ASP A 56 4.87 -9.05 -7.17
CA ASP A 56 6.02 -9.84 -6.73
C ASP A 56 5.54 -11.23 -6.25
N ASP A 57 5.84 -12.26 -7.05
CA ASP A 57 5.26 -13.61 -6.95
C ASP A 57 6.03 -14.59 -6.01
N GLY A 58 7.01 -14.11 -5.23
CA GLY A 58 7.92 -14.97 -4.47
C GLY A 58 7.25 -15.77 -3.34
N LEU A 59 7.52 -17.09 -3.29
CA LEU A 59 6.94 -18.08 -2.36
C LEU A 59 7.92 -18.67 -1.33
N THR A 60 9.24 -18.46 -1.50
CA THR A 60 10.26 -19.20 -0.75
C THR A 60 10.95 -18.29 0.26
N GLY A 61 10.78 -18.60 1.56
CA GLY A 61 11.27 -17.88 2.74
C GLY A 61 12.80 -17.74 2.92
N ARG A 62 13.56 -17.61 1.82
CA ARG A 62 14.97 -17.16 1.78
C ARG A 62 15.25 -16.12 0.68
N MET A 63 14.25 -15.63 -0.06
CA MET A 63 14.48 -14.83 -1.27
C MET A 63 13.91 -13.41 -1.17
N THR A 64 14.51 -12.64 -0.27
CA THR A 64 14.46 -11.17 -0.18
C THR A 64 15.15 -10.44 -1.37
N ARG A 65 15.37 -11.09 -2.52
CA ARG A 65 16.12 -10.52 -3.67
C ARG A 65 15.32 -10.73 -4.95
N ASN A 66 14.69 -9.77 -5.59
CA ASN A 66 14.49 -8.34 -5.37
C ASN A 66 13.01 -8.13 -5.65
N ARG A 67 12.35 -7.25 -4.90
CA ARG A 67 10.96 -6.84 -5.17
C ARG A 67 10.90 -6.08 -6.49
N LYS A 68 11.05 -6.78 -7.62
CA LYS A 68 11.25 -6.20 -8.95
C LYS A 68 10.00 -5.43 -9.36
N GLY A 69 8.81 -5.95 -9.05
CA GLY A 69 7.55 -5.24 -9.25
C GLY A 69 7.51 -3.95 -8.44
N PHE A 70 7.90 -4.00 -7.17
CA PHE A 70 7.99 -2.81 -6.32
C PHE A 70 9.00 -1.78 -6.82
N LEU A 71 10.22 -2.19 -7.14
CA LEU A 71 11.29 -1.30 -7.61
C LEU A 71 10.93 -0.68 -8.96
N GLN A 72 10.31 -1.45 -9.86
CA GLN A 72 9.81 -0.93 -11.12
C GLN A 72 8.70 0.10 -10.88
N MET A 73 7.75 -0.18 -9.98
CA MET A 73 6.70 0.78 -9.62
C MET A 73 7.30 2.11 -9.13
N LEU A 74 8.23 2.06 -8.18
CA LEU A 74 8.89 3.27 -7.67
C LEU A 74 9.66 4.00 -8.76
N ASN A 75 10.35 3.28 -9.65
CA ASN A 75 11.07 3.90 -10.75
C ASN A 75 10.13 4.58 -11.74
N ASP A 76 9.05 3.93 -12.15
CA ASP A 76 8.09 4.46 -13.11
C ASP A 76 7.40 5.72 -12.56
N ILE A 77 7.09 5.75 -11.25
CA ILE A 77 6.57 6.94 -10.55
C ILE A 77 7.62 8.05 -10.51
N ARG A 78 8.84 7.73 -10.04
CA ARG A 78 9.92 8.71 -9.83
C ARG A 78 10.39 9.36 -11.14
N THR A 79 10.43 8.60 -12.22
CA THR A 79 10.83 9.08 -13.55
C THR A 79 9.67 9.76 -14.30
N GLY A 80 8.45 9.72 -13.76
CA GLY A 80 7.26 10.28 -14.38
C GLY A 80 6.75 9.48 -15.59
N GLN A 81 7.26 8.26 -15.82
CA GLN A 81 6.72 7.35 -16.85
C GLN A 81 5.24 7.05 -16.60
N ILE A 82 4.85 7.00 -15.33
CA ILE A 82 3.44 6.99 -14.91
C ILE A 82 3.16 8.17 -13.99
N ARG A 83 1.97 8.75 -14.12
CA ARG A 83 1.44 9.77 -13.22
C ARG A 83 0.18 9.22 -12.57
N ILE A 84 0.22 9.07 -11.26
CA ILE A 84 -0.83 8.43 -10.47
C ILE A 84 -1.13 9.29 -9.24
N ASP A 85 -2.32 9.11 -8.68
CA ASP A 85 -2.75 9.73 -7.44
C ASP A 85 -2.59 8.78 -6.24
N ALA A 86 -2.71 7.46 -6.46
CA ALA A 86 -2.56 6.47 -5.40
C ALA A 86 -2.02 5.10 -5.86
N ILE A 87 -1.38 4.40 -4.93
CA ILE A 87 -1.02 2.98 -4.98
C ILE A 87 -2.03 2.24 -4.10
N LEU A 88 -2.71 1.25 -4.67
CA LEU A 88 -3.65 0.39 -3.95
C LEU A 88 -2.98 -0.94 -3.61
N VAL A 89 -3.06 -1.30 -2.33
CA VAL A 89 -2.53 -2.57 -1.81
C VAL A 89 -3.59 -3.28 -0.97
N ASP A 90 -3.41 -4.57 -0.75
CA ASP A 90 -4.27 -5.36 0.12
C ASP A 90 -4.14 -4.88 1.59
N THR A 91 -2.95 -5.01 2.18
CA THR A 91 -2.62 -4.56 3.53
C THR A 91 -1.32 -3.77 3.57
N LYS A 92 -1.01 -3.11 4.70
CA LYS A 92 0.25 -2.36 4.87
C LYS A 92 1.49 -3.27 4.77
N GLU A 93 1.41 -4.48 5.30
CA GLU A 93 2.49 -5.48 5.26
C GLU A 93 2.80 -5.95 3.84
N ARG A 94 1.78 -5.96 2.95
CA ARG A 94 1.96 -6.26 1.52
C ARG A 94 2.77 -5.16 0.84
N PHE A 95 2.53 -3.90 1.19
CA PHE A 95 3.38 -2.77 0.77
C PHE A 95 4.79 -2.87 1.35
N GLY A 96 4.95 -3.28 2.61
CA GLY A 96 6.20 -3.79 3.19
C GLY A 96 6.30 -3.51 4.70
N ARG A 97 7.47 -3.83 5.29
CA ARG A 97 7.66 -3.75 6.74
C ARG A 97 7.88 -2.31 7.20
N MET A 98 7.39 -1.98 8.40
CA MET A 98 7.36 -0.62 8.97
C MET A 98 8.72 0.08 8.85
N ASN A 99 9.80 -0.56 9.30
CA ASN A 99 11.10 0.09 9.39
C ASN A 99 11.80 0.30 8.03
N GLU A 100 11.41 -0.44 6.99
CA GLU A 100 12.08 -0.39 5.67
C GLU A 100 11.45 0.62 4.71
N LEU A 101 10.22 1.08 4.96
CA LEU A 101 9.44 1.81 3.96
C LEU A 101 8.87 3.14 4.41
N ASP A 102 9.07 3.56 5.66
CA ASP A 102 8.59 4.87 6.13
C ASP A 102 9.18 6.01 5.28
N GLU A 103 10.46 5.94 4.92
CA GLU A 103 11.09 6.92 4.03
C GLU A 103 10.51 6.88 2.61
N VAL A 104 10.27 5.68 2.07
CA VAL A 104 9.68 5.51 0.73
C VAL A 104 8.26 6.08 0.70
N GLN A 105 7.45 5.78 1.72
CA GLN A 105 6.11 6.31 1.88
C GLN A 105 6.13 7.83 2.00
N ALA A 106 6.99 8.39 2.86
CA ALA A 106 7.13 9.83 3.01
C ALA A 106 7.50 10.50 1.67
N ARG A 107 8.43 9.91 0.90
CA ARG A 107 8.82 10.44 -0.42
C ARG A 107 7.68 10.37 -1.44
N LEU A 108 6.96 9.24 -1.51
CA LEU A 108 5.79 9.13 -2.39
C LEU A 108 4.75 10.20 -2.07
N GLU A 109 4.46 10.44 -0.79
CA GLU A 109 3.47 11.43 -0.36
C GLU A 109 3.95 12.87 -0.57
N HIS A 110 5.20 13.18 -0.17
CA HIS A 110 5.71 14.56 -0.15
C HIS A 110 6.33 14.99 -1.48
N GLU A 111 7.09 14.14 -2.15
CA GLU A 111 7.78 14.45 -3.41
C GLU A 111 6.86 14.14 -4.60
N ASN A 112 6.29 12.94 -4.65
CA ASN A 112 5.53 12.47 -5.82
C ASN A 112 4.03 12.79 -5.76
N LYS A 113 3.52 13.21 -4.59
CA LYS A 113 2.08 13.46 -4.35
C LYS A 113 1.23 12.22 -4.64
N VAL A 114 1.69 11.06 -4.19
CA VAL A 114 1.05 9.75 -4.34
C VAL A 114 0.68 9.20 -2.97
N LEU A 115 -0.58 8.79 -2.78
CA LEU A 115 -1.02 8.11 -1.56
C LEU A 115 -0.81 6.59 -1.64
N ILE A 116 -0.73 5.96 -0.48
CA ILE A 116 -0.85 4.51 -0.34
C ILE A 116 -2.19 4.24 0.35
N LEU A 117 -3.08 3.53 -0.32
CA LEU A 117 -4.41 3.18 0.21
C LEU A 117 -4.53 1.66 0.32
N THR A 118 -5.04 1.19 1.45
CA THR A 118 -5.11 -0.24 1.76
C THR A 118 -6.55 -0.76 1.74
N ALA A 119 -6.77 -1.98 1.26
CA ALA A 119 -8.10 -2.54 1.09
C ALA A 119 -8.74 -2.95 2.43
N ASP A 120 -7.94 -3.44 3.37
CA ASP A 120 -8.34 -3.75 4.75
C ASP A 120 -8.90 -2.53 5.49
N LYS A 121 -8.44 -1.33 5.13
CA LYS A 121 -8.95 -0.04 5.64
C LYS A 121 -9.90 0.67 4.71
N ASN A 122 -10.47 -0.04 3.75
CA ASN A 122 -11.49 0.51 2.87
C ASN A 122 -10.99 1.72 2.06
N PHE A 123 -9.68 1.81 1.81
CA PHE A 123 -9.02 2.91 1.11
C PHE A 123 -9.24 4.30 1.76
N SER A 124 -9.36 4.36 3.09
CA SER A 124 -9.41 5.63 3.82
C SER A 124 -8.14 6.45 3.61
N ASP A 125 -8.27 7.78 3.45
CA ASP A 125 -7.12 8.70 3.36
C ASP A 125 -6.31 8.70 4.67
N PRO A 126 -5.06 8.16 4.68
CA PRO A 126 -4.23 8.13 5.88
C PRO A 126 -3.70 9.52 6.26
N THR A 127 -3.72 10.48 5.34
CA THR A 127 -3.23 11.85 5.55
C THR A 127 -4.32 12.79 6.06
N SER A 128 -5.56 12.34 6.19
CA SER A 128 -6.61 13.09 6.88
C SER A 128 -6.31 13.19 8.39
N SER A 129 -6.92 14.13 9.10
CA SER A 129 -6.72 14.26 10.56
C SER A 129 -7.11 12.98 11.30
N THR A 130 -8.24 12.38 10.92
CA THR A 130 -8.71 11.10 11.46
C THR A 130 -7.79 9.94 11.03
N GLY A 131 -7.36 9.92 9.77
CA GLY A 131 -6.45 8.90 9.24
C GLY A 131 -5.10 8.87 9.95
N ARG A 132 -4.53 10.05 10.28
CA ARG A 132 -3.29 10.16 11.05
C ARG A 132 -3.44 9.62 12.47
N VAL A 133 -4.53 9.95 13.15
CA VAL A 133 -4.83 9.43 14.50
C VAL A 133 -4.96 7.91 14.46
N MET A 134 -5.72 7.37 13.51
CA MET A 134 -5.88 5.91 13.36
C MET A 134 -4.55 5.21 13.07
N THR A 135 -3.72 5.78 12.19
CA THR A 135 -2.38 5.24 11.88
C THR A 135 -1.49 5.21 13.12
N MET A 136 -1.54 6.23 13.97
CA MET A 136 -0.77 6.28 15.22
C MET A 136 -1.22 5.18 16.21
N PHE A 137 -2.54 4.99 16.37
CA PHE A 137 -3.10 3.94 17.22
C PHE A 137 -2.68 2.54 16.76
N GLU A 138 -2.70 2.28 15.46
CA GLU A 138 -2.29 0.99 14.93
C GLU A 138 -0.80 0.72 15.05
N ASN A 139 0.03 1.74 14.80
CA ASN A 139 1.47 1.62 15.02
C ASN A 139 1.74 1.26 16.49
N TYR A 140 1.04 1.88 17.44
CA TYR A 140 1.12 1.53 18.85
C TYR A 140 0.70 0.07 19.12
N ARG A 141 -0.43 -0.38 18.56
CA ARG A 141 -0.89 -1.78 18.69
C ARG A 141 0.10 -2.78 18.11
N ALA A 142 0.68 -2.50 16.93
CA ALA A 142 1.65 -3.35 16.28
C ALA A 142 2.93 -3.51 17.11
N THR A 143 3.39 -2.44 17.77
CA THR A 143 4.53 -2.48 18.69
C THR A 143 4.21 -3.37 19.90
N VAL A 144 3.06 -3.18 20.55
CA VAL A 144 2.63 -3.98 21.72
C VAL A 144 2.48 -5.47 21.35
N ASP A 145 1.83 -5.77 20.22
CA ASP A 145 1.68 -7.16 19.76
C ASP A 145 3.02 -7.82 19.44
N SER A 146 4.00 -7.04 18.96
CA SER A 146 5.36 -7.52 18.71
C SER A 146 6.11 -7.82 20.01
N GLU A 147 5.95 -6.97 21.04
CA GLU A 147 6.54 -7.16 22.37
C GLU A 147 5.98 -8.39 23.10
N ILE A 148 4.66 -8.62 23.01
CA ILE A 148 3.99 -9.79 23.59
C ILE A 148 4.48 -11.09 22.93
N LYS A 149 4.65 -11.08 21.61
CA LYS A 149 5.17 -12.24 20.86
C LYS A 149 6.65 -12.51 21.15
N ALA A 150 7.43 -11.50 21.52
CA ALA A 150 8.84 -11.66 21.89
C ALA A 150 9.04 -12.26 23.30
N HIS A 151 8.02 -12.22 24.16
CA HIS A 151 8.05 -12.72 25.54
C HIS A 151 7.30 -14.05 25.74
N ARG A 152 6.90 -14.74 24.67
CA ARG A 152 6.27 -16.07 24.71
C ARG A 152 7.16 -17.15 24.13
#